data_AF-A0A0D1VAS5-F1
#
_entry.id   AF-A0A0D1VAS5-F1
#
_cell.length_a   1.000
_cell.length_b   1.000
_cell.length_c   1.000
_cell.angle_alpha   90.00
_cell.angle_beta   90.00
_cell.angle_gamma   90.00
#
_symmetry.space_group_name_H-M   'P 1'
#
loop_
_entity.id
_entity.type
_entity.pdbx_description
1 polymer ?
#
loop_
_entity_poly.entity_id
_entity_poly.type
_entity_poly.pdbx_seq_one_letter_code
_entity_poly.pdbx_strand_id
1 'polypeptide(L)'
;MEIVQFEYRGRVELGRMETAEGELLNVEVKNPESYMVGDFIGFFYGGRKFSVKIIKKGLQHICLFIPLFETNFPNNRRRWPRVRVDLSAFINDYLSEKIYEIPPDLRIRVIDLSIQGFGFISPEPLRVNHSYYLLFEVPDLAIKIKTIHSS
;
A
#
# COMPACT_ATOMS: atom_id res chain seq x y z
N MET A 1 17.62 -11.99 -0.13
CA MET A 1 17.24 -12.10 1.30
C MET A 1 17.95 -11.00 2.06
N GLU A 2 17.22 -10.23 2.85
CA GLU A 2 17.75 -9.07 3.58
C GLU A 2 17.99 -9.45 5.04
N ILE A 3 19.10 -8.99 5.65
CA ILE A 3 19.36 -9.21 7.08
C ILE A 3 18.58 -8.17 7.86
N VAL A 4 17.84 -8.63 8.85
CA VAL A 4 17.02 -7.78 9.73
C VAL A 4 17.45 -7.96 11.17
N GLN A 5 17.25 -6.90 11.95
CA GLN A 5 17.53 -6.87 13.38
C GLN A 5 16.21 -6.75 14.13
N PHE A 6 16.08 -7.44 15.26
CA PHE A 6 14.91 -7.33 16.13
C PHE A 6 15.32 -7.52 17.59
N GLU A 7 14.52 -6.96 18.50
CA GLU A 7 14.67 -7.10 19.94
C GLU A 7 13.56 -7.98 20.50
N TYR A 8 13.95 -8.98 21.28
CA TYR A 8 13.04 -9.88 21.97
C TYR A 8 13.55 -10.16 23.39
N ARG A 9 12.71 -9.91 24.40
CA ARG A 9 13.04 -10.11 25.83
C ARG A 9 14.38 -9.47 26.24
N GLY A 10 14.64 -8.25 25.76
CA GLY A 10 15.86 -7.47 26.05
C GLY A 10 17.12 -7.95 25.33
N ARG A 11 16.99 -8.87 24.37
CA ARG A 11 18.10 -9.34 23.52
C ARG A 11 17.93 -8.83 22.10
N VAL A 12 19.02 -8.34 21.53
CA VAL A 12 19.10 -8.00 20.12
C VAL A 12 19.49 -9.25 19.34
N GLU A 13 18.70 -9.59 18.34
CA GLU A 13 18.85 -10.77 17.52
C GLU A 13 18.86 -10.38 16.03
N LEU A 14 19.41 -11.27 15.21
CA LEU A 14 19.48 -11.14 13.76
C LEU A 14 18.68 -12.26 13.10
N GLY A 15 17.96 -11.92 12.05
CA GLY A 15 17.26 -12.88 11.20
C GLY A 15 17.44 -12.54 9.73
N ARG A 16 16.89 -13.40 8.87
CA ARG A 16 16.82 -13.14 7.43
C ARG A 16 15.37 -13.02 7.01
N MET A 17 15.05 -11.90 6.38
CA MET A 17 13.74 -11.66 5.81
C MET A 17 13.61 -12.42 4.48
N GLU A 18 12.66 -13.36 4.43
CA GLU A 18 12.40 -14.18 3.24
C GLU A 18 11.33 -13.56 2.34
N THR A 19 10.12 -13.41 2.90
CA THR A 19 8.91 -13.03 2.18
C THR A 19 8.08 -12.07 3.03
N ALA A 20 7.63 -10.99 2.41
CA ALA A 20 6.69 -10.03 2.96
C ALA A 20 5.41 -10.06 2.09
N GLU A 21 4.30 -10.53 2.65
CA GLU A 21 3.01 -10.61 1.98
C GLU A 21 1.95 -9.87 2.81
N GLY A 22 1.59 -8.66 2.39
CA GLY A 22 0.61 -7.85 3.10
C GLY A 22 1.10 -7.46 4.51
N GLU A 23 0.40 -7.95 5.54
CA GLU A 23 0.74 -7.73 6.96
C GLU A 23 1.66 -8.84 7.51
N LEU A 24 2.03 -9.83 6.69
CA LEU A 24 2.75 -11.01 7.12
C LEU A 24 4.22 -10.94 6.70
N LEU A 25 5.10 -11.28 7.64
CA LEU A 25 6.54 -11.31 7.42
C LEU A 25 7.13 -12.61 7.92
N ASN A 26 7.80 -13.36 7.05
CA ASN A 26 8.57 -14.53 7.45
C ASN A 26 10.03 -14.17 7.67
N VAL A 27 10.53 -14.50 8.86
CA VAL A 27 11.91 -14.26 9.27
C VAL A 27 12.54 -15.58 9.65
N GLU A 28 13.59 -15.95 8.94
CA GLU A 28 14.47 -17.07 9.28
C GLU A 28 15.28 -16.69 10.53
N VAL A 29 15.29 -17.57 11.53
CA VAL A 29 15.96 -17.37 12.83
C VAL A 29 16.69 -18.64 13.24
N LYS A 30 17.77 -18.50 14.01
CA LYS A 30 18.61 -19.65 14.41
C LYS A 30 17.89 -20.67 15.28
N ASN A 31 17.00 -20.21 16.17
CA ASN A 31 16.30 -21.07 17.11
C ASN A 31 14.83 -20.65 17.25
N PRO A 32 13.93 -21.11 16.36
CA PRO A 32 12.51 -20.74 16.43
C PRO A 32 11.84 -21.08 17.77
N GLU A 33 12.34 -22.09 18.49
CA GLU A 33 11.75 -22.51 19.76
C GLU A 33 11.98 -21.54 20.91
N SER A 34 12.95 -20.62 20.82
CA SER A 34 13.11 -19.58 21.84
C SER A 34 12.01 -18.52 21.80
N TYR A 35 11.20 -18.47 20.74
CA TYR A 35 10.11 -17.51 20.59
C TYR A 35 8.77 -18.11 20.98
N MET A 36 7.86 -17.27 21.46
CA MET A 36 6.51 -17.66 21.88
C MET A 36 5.48 -17.01 20.95
N VAL A 37 4.55 -17.81 20.43
CA VAL A 37 3.42 -17.29 19.64
C VAL A 37 2.54 -16.45 20.55
N GLY A 38 2.16 -15.26 20.09
CA GLY A 38 1.42 -14.27 20.87
C GLY A 38 2.30 -13.14 21.38
N ASP A 39 3.60 -13.36 21.56
CA ASP A 39 4.53 -12.33 22.03
C ASP A 39 4.77 -11.25 20.98
N PHE A 40 5.17 -10.07 21.45
CA PHE A 40 5.58 -8.95 20.62
C PHE A 40 7.11 -8.84 20.58
N ILE A 41 7.65 -8.45 19.43
CA ILE A 41 9.07 -8.15 19.24
C ILE A 41 9.25 -6.73 18.72
N GLY A 42 10.33 -6.06 19.14
CA GLY A 42 10.71 -4.76 18.61
C GLY A 42 11.52 -4.93 17.32
N PHE A 43 10.88 -4.79 16.17
CA PHE A 43 11.50 -5.02 14.87
C PHE A 43 12.17 -3.74 14.34
N PHE A 44 13.38 -3.87 13.78
CA PHE A 44 14.13 -2.75 13.20
C PHE A 44 14.20 -2.88 11.67
N TYR A 45 13.65 -1.90 10.96
CA TYR A 45 13.69 -1.87 9.50
C TYR A 45 13.65 -0.43 8.97
N GLY A 46 14.49 -0.11 7.98
CA GLY A 46 14.55 1.23 7.38
C GLY A 46 14.87 2.35 8.38
N GLY A 47 15.72 2.08 9.38
CA GLY A 47 16.09 3.05 10.42
C GLY A 47 15.00 3.31 11.47
N ARG A 48 13.92 2.52 11.49
CA ARG A 48 12.81 2.66 12.42
C ARG A 48 12.62 1.39 13.24
N LYS A 49 12.15 1.56 14.49
CA LYS A 49 11.73 0.49 15.39
C LYS A 49 10.21 0.49 15.48
N PHE A 50 9.58 -0.66 15.38
CA PHE A 50 8.13 -0.84 15.53
C PHE A 50 7.81 -2.20 16.15
N SER A 51 6.61 -2.35 16.70
CA SER A 51 6.21 -3.57 17.40
C SER A 51 5.52 -4.52 16.44
N VAL A 52 5.93 -5.78 16.40
CA VAL A 52 5.27 -6.82 15.58
C VAL A 52 4.96 -8.04 16.42
N LYS A 53 3.88 -8.73 16.10
CA LYS A 53 3.40 -9.88 16.88
C LYS A 53 3.83 -11.19 16.24
N ILE A 54 4.34 -12.13 17.02
CA ILE A 54 4.61 -13.48 16.54
C ILE A 54 3.28 -14.22 16.45
N ILE A 55 2.89 -14.65 15.25
CA ILE A 55 1.60 -15.32 15.01
C ILE A 55 1.75 -16.80 14.70
N LYS A 56 2.93 -17.24 14.25
CA LYS A 56 3.22 -18.64 13.94
C LYS A 56 4.71 -18.91 14.04
N LYS A 57 5.06 -20.16 14.38
CA LYS A 57 6.41 -20.69 14.31
C LYS A 57 6.47 -21.84 13.30
N GLY A 58 7.58 -21.93 12.58
CA GLY A 58 7.95 -23.08 11.76
C GLY A 58 9.30 -23.65 12.20
N LEU A 59 9.83 -24.60 11.44
CA LEU A 59 11.08 -25.29 11.76
C LEU A 59 12.32 -24.38 11.74
N GLN A 60 12.32 -23.35 10.87
CA GLN A 60 13.45 -22.44 10.67
C GLN A 60 13.05 -20.96 10.67
N HIS A 61 11.75 -20.66 10.77
CA HIS A 61 11.23 -19.31 10.65
C HIS A 61 10.21 -18.99 11.74
N ILE A 62 10.07 -17.71 12.03
CA ILE A 62 8.93 -17.13 12.73
C ILE A 62 8.13 -16.29 11.76
N CYS A 63 6.81 -16.37 11.87
CA CYS A 63 5.90 -15.54 11.11
C CYS A 63 5.41 -14.40 12.00
N LEU A 64 5.60 -13.19 11.52
CA LEU A 64 5.32 -11.94 12.22
C LEU A 64 4.14 -11.26 11.55
N PHE A 65 3.24 -10.73 12.37
CA PHE A 65 2.21 -9.81 11.96
C PHE A 65 2.69 -8.38 12.17
N ILE A 66 2.79 -7.63 11.09
CA ILE A 66 3.13 -6.21 11.06
C ILE A 66 1.83 -5.42 11.11
N PRO A 67 1.52 -4.72 12.22
CA PRO A 67 0.36 -3.85 12.27
C PRO A 67 0.53 -2.70 11.27
N LEU A 68 -0.18 -2.79 10.16
CA LEU A 68 -0.10 -1.82 9.07
C LEU A 68 -0.58 -0.41 9.44
N PHE A 69 -1.16 -0.25 10.62
CA PHE A 69 -1.60 1.02 11.16
C PHE A 69 -0.55 1.69 12.07
N GLU A 70 0.58 1.03 12.37
CA GLU A 70 1.70 1.70 13.05
C GLU A 70 2.43 2.61 12.05
N THR A 71 2.46 3.91 12.37
CA THR A 71 3.03 5.05 11.62
C THR A 71 4.52 4.92 11.26
N ASN A 72 5.19 3.84 11.69
CA ASN A 72 6.64 3.67 11.63
C ASN A 72 7.14 2.56 10.70
N PHE A 73 6.28 1.73 10.10
CA PHE A 73 6.76 0.79 9.07
C PHE A 73 7.09 1.55 7.77
N PRO A 74 8.27 1.36 7.14
CA PRO A 74 8.51 1.89 5.80
C PRO A 74 7.52 1.25 4.83
N ASN A 75 6.48 2.02 4.52
CA ASN A 75 5.33 1.57 3.78
C ASN A 75 5.67 1.45 2.28
N ASN A 76 6.39 0.41 1.89
CA ASN A 76 6.53 0.00 0.49
C ASN A 76 5.35 -0.89 0.05
N ARG A 77 4.12 -0.62 0.50
CA ARG A 77 2.91 -1.35 0.03
C ARG A 77 2.54 -1.06 -1.42
N ARG A 78 3.19 -0.09 -2.06
CA ARG A 78 2.91 0.23 -3.45
C ARG A 78 3.68 -0.73 -4.34
N ARG A 79 3.00 -1.80 -4.78
CA ARG A 79 3.49 -2.67 -5.86
C ARG A 79 3.69 -1.91 -7.18
N TRP A 80 3.00 -0.77 -7.35
CA TRP A 80 3.04 0.04 -8.56
C TRP A 80 3.50 1.47 -8.27
N PRO A 81 4.44 1.99 -9.07
CA PRO A 81 4.83 3.39 -8.97
C PRO A 81 3.60 4.27 -9.26
N ARG A 82 3.43 5.31 -8.44
CA ARG A 82 2.43 6.35 -8.72
C ARG A 82 3.11 7.51 -9.42
N VAL A 83 2.48 8.00 -10.47
CA VAL A 83 2.88 9.24 -11.15
C VAL A 83 2.09 10.37 -10.51
N ARG A 84 2.78 11.42 -10.05
CA ARG A 84 2.13 12.66 -9.64
C ARG A 84 1.54 13.33 -10.87
N VAL A 85 0.28 13.71 -10.79
CA VAL A 85 -0.43 14.40 -11.86
C VAL A 85 -1.22 15.56 -11.29
N ASP A 86 -1.70 16.44 -12.15
CA ASP A 86 -2.70 17.44 -11.80
C ASP A 86 -3.77 17.39 -12.90
N LEU A 87 -4.77 16.55 -12.70
CA LEU A 87 -5.85 16.33 -13.67
C LEU A 87 -7.19 16.69 -13.06
N SER A 88 -7.98 17.44 -13.80
CA SER A 88 -9.39 17.64 -13.48
C SER A 88 -10.19 16.39 -13.82
N ALA A 89 -11.11 16.03 -12.96
CA ALA A 89 -12.06 14.94 -13.20
C ALA A 89 -13.39 15.25 -12.52
N PHE A 90 -14.41 14.50 -12.91
CA PHE A 90 -15.73 14.54 -12.30
C PHE A 90 -15.99 13.24 -11.57
N ILE A 91 -16.67 13.33 -10.44
CA ILE A 91 -17.15 12.15 -9.70
C ILE A 91 -18.68 12.12 -9.69
N ASN A 92 -19.28 10.96 -9.95
CA ASN A 92 -20.73 10.80 -9.98
C ASN A 92 -21.19 9.51 -9.28
N ASP A 93 -22.36 9.56 -8.66
CA ASP A 93 -23.10 8.42 -8.14
C ASP A 93 -24.23 8.12 -9.12
N TYR A 94 -24.29 6.91 -9.69
CA TYR A 94 -25.11 6.54 -10.87
C TYR A 94 -26.65 6.64 -10.69
N LEU A 95 -27.13 7.22 -9.59
CA LEU A 95 -28.55 7.37 -9.30
C LEU A 95 -29.26 8.48 -10.10
N SER A 96 -28.56 9.23 -10.97
CA SER A 96 -29.22 10.17 -11.89
C SER A 96 -28.77 9.95 -13.34
N GLU A 97 -29.63 9.30 -14.12
CA GLU A 97 -29.48 9.03 -15.56
C GLU A 97 -29.57 10.30 -16.44
N LYS A 98 -29.33 11.51 -15.91
CA LYS A 98 -29.43 12.76 -16.64
C LYS A 98 -28.17 13.60 -16.44
N ILE A 99 -27.14 13.31 -17.22
CA ILE A 99 -25.93 14.12 -17.28
C ILE A 99 -25.99 14.95 -18.57
N TYR A 100 -26.54 16.16 -18.49
CA TYR A 100 -26.37 17.16 -19.55
C TYR A 100 -25.54 18.36 -19.08
N GLU A 101 -25.42 18.58 -17.77
CA GLU A 101 -24.54 19.59 -17.19
C GLU A 101 -23.92 18.96 -15.94
N ILE A 102 -22.59 18.88 -15.88
CA ILE A 102 -21.91 18.38 -14.68
C ILE A 102 -21.76 19.57 -13.74
N PRO A 103 -22.46 19.58 -12.59
CA PRO A 103 -22.39 20.73 -11.71
C PRO A 103 -20.96 20.87 -11.12
N PRO A 104 -20.49 22.11 -10.88
CA PRO A 104 -19.09 22.38 -10.51
C PRO A 104 -18.64 21.70 -9.20
N ASP A 105 -19.58 21.39 -8.32
CA ASP A 105 -19.40 20.67 -7.06
C ASP A 105 -18.98 19.21 -7.24
N LEU A 106 -19.20 18.63 -8.43
CA LEU A 106 -18.72 17.29 -8.77
C LEU A 106 -17.29 17.27 -9.34
N ARG A 107 -16.64 18.43 -9.51
CA ARG A 107 -15.23 18.48 -9.92
C ARG A 107 -14.32 18.09 -8.77
N ILE A 108 -13.44 17.16 -9.07
CA ILE A 108 -12.35 16.72 -8.20
C ILE A 108 -11.00 16.95 -8.90
N ARG A 109 -9.94 16.97 -8.11
CA ARG A 109 -8.57 17.06 -8.61
C ARG A 109 -7.84 15.76 -8.33
N VAL A 110 -7.45 15.06 -9.38
CA VAL A 110 -6.63 13.84 -9.26
C VAL A 110 -5.17 14.26 -9.13
N ILE A 111 -4.54 13.83 -8.05
CA ILE A 111 -3.18 14.26 -7.64
C ILE A 111 -2.12 13.18 -7.89
N ASP A 112 -2.55 11.92 -7.99
CA ASP A 112 -1.67 10.83 -8.37
C ASP A 112 -2.44 9.68 -9.05
N LEU A 113 -1.75 8.97 -9.93
CA LEU A 113 -2.28 7.83 -10.68
C LEU A 113 -1.33 6.63 -10.58
N SER A 114 -1.89 5.43 -10.60
CA SER A 114 -1.19 4.16 -10.79
C SER A 114 -2.09 3.21 -11.59
N ILE A 115 -1.53 2.09 -12.04
CA ILE A 115 -2.30 1.06 -12.76
C ILE A 115 -3.44 0.44 -11.91
N GLN A 116 -3.36 0.53 -10.59
CA GLN A 116 -4.37 -0.03 -9.67
C GLN A 116 -5.30 1.02 -9.05
N GLY A 117 -5.17 2.29 -9.42
CA GLY A 117 -6.02 3.35 -8.90
C GLY A 117 -5.29 4.65 -8.71
N PHE A 118 -5.97 5.60 -8.07
CA PHE A 118 -5.61 7.00 -8.07
C PHE A 118 -5.91 7.66 -6.73
N GLY A 119 -5.22 8.77 -6.44
CA GLY A 119 -5.49 9.67 -5.33
C GLY A 119 -6.10 10.96 -5.85
N PHE A 120 -7.11 11.49 -5.16
CA PHE A 120 -7.77 12.74 -5.54
C PHE A 120 -8.20 13.56 -4.33
N ILE A 121 -8.46 14.85 -4.58
CA ILE A 121 -9.00 15.82 -3.63
C ILE A 121 -10.40 16.17 -4.10
N SER A 122 -11.38 16.06 -3.21
CA SER A 122 -12.76 16.48 -3.44
C SER A 122 -13.06 17.74 -2.62
N PRO A 123 -13.83 18.71 -3.18
CA PRO A 123 -14.30 19.87 -2.41
C PRO A 123 -15.28 19.46 -1.31
N GLU A 124 -16.08 18.42 -1.56
CA GLU A 124 -17.10 17.90 -0.63
C GLU A 124 -16.71 16.54 -0.04
N PRO A 125 -17.12 16.22 1.19
CA PRO A 125 -16.88 14.92 1.80
C PRO A 125 -17.67 13.82 1.08
N LEU A 126 -16.98 12.72 0.77
CA LEU A 126 -17.57 11.54 0.12
C LEU A 126 -17.98 10.49 1.15
N ARG A 127 -18.98 9.66 0.80
CA ARG A 127 -19.41 8.54 1.63
C ARG A 127 -18.34 7.46 1.64
N VAL A 128 -17.96 7.02 2.85
CA VAL A 128 -17.01 5.92 3.05
C VAL A 128 -17.65 4.62 2.58
N ASN A 129 -16.88 3.77 1.89
CA ASN A 129 -17.31 2.49 1.32
C ASN A 129 -18.45 2.60 0.28
N HIS A 130 -18.57 3.75 -0.38
CA HIS A 130 -19.49 3.95 -1.49
C HIS A 130 -18.76 3.92 -2.84
N SER A 131 -19.43 3.40 -3.87
CA SER A 131 -18.87 3.31 -5.21
C SER A 131 -19.26 4.54 -6.03
N TYR A 132 -18.25 5.22 -6.56
CA TYR A 132 -18.42 6.38 -7.43
C TYR A 132 -17.77 6.12 -8.78
N TYR A 133 -18.33 6.74 -9.81
CA TYR A 133 -17.76 6.77 -11.14
C TYR A 133 -16.93 8.03 -11.29
N LEU A 134 -15.74 7.89 -11.86
CA LEU A 134 -14.84 9.01 -12.13
C LEU A 134 -14.66 9.16 -13.64
N LEU A 135 -14.85 10.37 -14.14
CA LEU A 135 -14.62 10.73 -15.54
C LEU A 135 -13.54 11.81 -15.61
N PHE A 136 -12.41 11.52 -16.25
CA PHE A 136 -11.33 12.51 -16.42
C PHE A 136 -11.72 13.58 -17.44
N GLU A 137 -11.47 14.84 -17.11
CA GLU A 137 -11.47 15.94 -18.09
C GLU A 137 -10.15 15.87 -18.87
N VAL A 138 -10.12 15.04 -19.91
CA VAL A 138 -8.99 15.01 -20.83
C VAL A 138 -9.38 15.75 -22.12
N PRO A 139 -8.84 16.95 -22.36
CA PRO A 139 -8.92 17.55 -23.68
C PRO A 139 -8.03 16.71 -24.60
N ASP A 140 -8.65 15.95 -25.51
CA ASP A 140 -8.04 15.20 -26.61
C ASP A 140 -6.87 14.27 -26.23
N LEU A 141 -7.20 13.04 -25.81
CA LEU A 141 -6.23 11.96 -25.66
C LEU A 141 -5.79 11.40 -27.04
N ALA A 142 -5.20 12.23 -27.90
CA ALA A 142 -4.57 11.78 -29.15
C ALA A 142 -3.18 11.20 -28.85
N ILE A 143 -3.12 9.93 -28.44
CA ILE A 143 -1.84 9.24 -28.23
C ILE A 143 -1.30 8.80 -29.60
N LYS A 144 -0.26 9.49 -30.10
CA LYS A 144 0.46 9.07 -31.30
C LYS A 144 1.38 7.89 -30.96
N ILE A 145 0.95 6.68 -31.30
CA ILE A 145 1.73 5.45 -31.18
C ILE A 145 2.57 5.20 -32.45
N LYS A 146 3.82 4.75 -32.28
CA LYS A 146 4.69 4.29 -33.36
C LYS A 146 5.04 2.83 -33.09
N THR A 147 4.56 1.92 -33.93
CA THR A 147 4.88 0.50 -33.88
C THR A 147 6.32 0.28 -34.34
N ILE A 148 7.09 -0.50 -33.59
CA ILE A 148 8.41 -0.97 -34.00
C ILE A 148 8.25 -2.45 -34.35
N HIS A 149 8.47 -2.81 -35.61
CA HIS A 149 8.55 -4.21 -36.02
C HIS A 149 9.94 -4.75 -35.67
N SER A 150 10.00 -5.81 -34.87
CA SER A 150 11.19 -6.65 -34.77
C SER A 150 11.16 -7.66 -35.91
N SER A 151 12.15 -7.55 -36.80
CA SER A 151 12.47 -8.52 -37.85
C SER A 151 12.85 -9.88 -37.30
#